data_AF-A0AAD2UYI2-F1
#
_entry.id   AF-A0AAD2UYI2-F1
#
_cell.length_a   1.000
_cell.length_b   1.000
_cell.length_c   1.000
_cell.angle_alpha   90.00
_cell.angle_beta   90.00
_cell.angle_gamma   90.00
#
_symmetry.space_group_name_H-M   'P 1'
#
loop_
_entity.id
_entity.type
_entity.pdbx_description
1 polymer ?
#
loop_
_entity_poly.entity_id
_entity_poly.type
_entity_poly.pdbx_seq_one_letter_code
_entity_poly.pdbx_strand_id
1 'polypeptide(L)'
;MFKMITAVSVVVLSFTASAAQLPEQLMDKDNPGESYWCQGNDINSSICSLSGVSDDHKFALIQDWPGTACADNNFGVIDLVHETGINVPYDGGDCQGDVKAGFMRDKKDNGLYVKIVRGSKTLLMYKVKTGY
;
A
#
# COMPACT_ATOMS: atom_id res chain seq x y z
N MET A 1 29.66 31.97 -36.02
CA MET A 1 28.31 31.39 -35.82
C MET A 1 28.37 30.51 -34.57
N PHE A 2 27.91 31.02 -33.42
CA PHE A 2 27.92 30.26 -32.16
C PHE A 2 26.65 29.40 -32.08
N LYS A 3 26.81 28.09 -31.98
CA LYS A 3 25.72 27.14 -31.78
C LYS A 3 25.29 27.19 -30.31
N MET A 4 24.07 27.69 -30.07
CA MET A 4 23.37 27.53 -28.78
C MET A 4 23.03 26.05 -28.59
N ILE A 5 23.63 25.41 -27.58
CA ILE A 5 23.21 24.11 -27.10
C ILE A 5 22.10 24.39 -26.08
N THR A 6 20.85 24.21 -26.49
CA THR A 6 19.69 24.30 -25.59
C THR A 6 19.74 23.11 -24.64
N ALA A 7 20.23 23.33 -23.42
CA ALA A 7 20.15 22.36 -22.35
C ALA A 7 18.68 22.18 -21.96
N VAL A 8 18.08 21.05 -22.31
CA VAL A 8 16.77 20.64 -21.83
C VAL A 8 16.96 20.20 -20.38
N SER A 9 16.69 21.09 -19.44
CA SER A 9 16.57 20.75 -18.03
C SER A 9 15.37 19.84 -17.86
N VAL A 10 15.61 18.52 -17.78
CA VAL A 10 14.62 17.56 -17.29
C VAL A 10 14.46 17.83 -15.81
N VAL A 11 13.41 18.56 -15.45
CA VAL A 11 12.95 18.67 -14.06
C VAL A 11 12.42 17.28 -13.70
N VAL A 12 13.25 16.50 -13.01
CA VAL A 12 12.78 15.29 -12.33
C VAL A 12 11.94 15.79 -11.17
N LEU A 13 10.61 15.76 -11.34
CA LEU A 13 9.67 15.93 -10.24
C LEU A 13 9.90 14.77 -9.29
N SER A 14 10.73 14.98 -8.27
CA SER A 14 10.80 14.08 -7.12
C SER A 14 9.49 14.21 -6.37
N PHE A 15 8.54 13.31 -6.64
CA PHE A 15 7.33 13.17 -5.85
C PHE A 15 7.79 12.66 -4.48
N THR A 16 7.96 13.57 -3.52
CA THR A 16 7.82 13.19 -2.13
C THR A 16 6.39 12.67 -2.05
N ALA A 17 6.21 11.37 -1.84
CA ALA A 17 4.94 10.84 -1.39
C ALA A 17 4.68 11.48 -0.02
N SER A 18 4.16 12.71 -0.03
CA SER A 18 3.38 13.22 1.10
C SER A 18 2.37 12.13 1.39
N ALA A 19 2.10 11.86 2.67
CA ALA A 19 0.95 11.08 3.07
C ALA A 19 -0.27 11.68 2.36
N ALA A 20 -0.58 11.17 1.16
CA ALA A 20 -1.71 11.59 0.37
C ALA A 20 -2.89 11.27 1.27
N GLN A 21 -3.62 12.32 1.66
CA GLN A 21 -4.57 12.32 2.78
C GLN A 21 -5.39 11.05 2.75
N LEU A 22 -4.96 10.08 3.56
CA LEU A 22 -5.75 8.88 3.78
C LEU A 22 -7.00 9.34 4.52
N PRO A 23 -8.17 8.79 4.19
CA PRO A 23 -9.38 9.10 4.93
C PRO A 23 -9.11 8.95 6.43
N GLU A 24 -9.42 9.98 7.21
CA GLU A 24 -9.20 9.96 8.66
C GLU A 24 -9.93 8.77 9.29
N GLN A 25 -11.12 8.49 8.76
CA GLN A 25 -11.91 7.31 9.08
C GLN A 25 -12.43 6.63 7.84
N LEU A 26 -12.43 5.29 7.84
CA LEU A 26 -12.97 4.47 6.77
C LEU A 26 -13.50 3.14 7.30
N MET A 27 -14.46 2.56 6.61
CA MET A 27 -15.11 1.32 7.03
C MET A 27 -14.38 0.09 6.48
N ASP A 28 -14.45 -1.02 7.22
CA ASP A 28 -14.05 -2.32 6.69
C ASP A 28 -15.02 -2.73 5.57
N LYS A 29 -14.46 -3.09 4.41
CA LYS A 29 -15.23 -3.50 3.24
C LYS A 29 -16.02 -4.79 3.50
N ASP A 30 -15.40 -5.74 4.19
CA ASP A 30 -15.94 -7.06 4.44
C ASP A 30 -16.88 -7.06 5.66
N ASN A 31 -16.74 -6.06 6.56
CA ASN A 31 -17.61 -5.84 7.71
C ASN A 31 -18.22 -4.42 7.72
N PRO A 32 -19.24 -4.14 6.88
CA PRO A 32 -19.87 -2.83 6.81
C PRO A 32 -20.42 -2.37 8.17
N GLY A 33 -20.02 -1.16 8.59
CA GLY A 33 -20.39 -0.59 9.90
C GLY A 33 -19.31 -0.74 10.96
N GLU A 34 -18.24 -1.49 10.70
CA GLU A 34 -17.06 -1.55 11.53
C GLU A 34 -15.97 -0.62 10.98
N SER A 35 -15.30 0.10 11.89
CA SER A 35 -14.11 0.87 11.57
C SER A 35 -13.00 -0.06 11.08
N TYR A 36 -12.35 0.32 9.99
CA TYR A 36 -11.17 -0.40 9.54
C TYR A 36 -10.01 -0.27 10.53
N TRP A 37 -9.15 -1.29 10.63
CA TRP A 37 -8.13 -1.37 11.68
C TRP A 37 -6.95 -0.39 11.53
N CYS A 38 -6.77 0.20 10.35
CA CYS A 38 -5.73 1.19 10.11
C CYS A 38 -6.19 2.26 9.11
N GLN A 39 -6.32 3.47 9.62
CA GLN A 39 -6.90 4.62 8.93
C GLN A 39 -5.92 5.81 8.96
N GLY A 40 -6.29 6.93 8.36
CA GLY A 40 -5.44 8.14 8.36
C GLY A 40 -5.05 8.60 9.77
N ASN A 41 -5.99 8.53 10.73
CA ASN A 41 -5.71 8.92 12.12
C ASN A 41 -4.77 7.95 12.85
N ASP A 42 -4.85 6.65 12.53
CA ASP A 42 -3.99 5.62 13.09
C ASP A 42 -2.55 5.73 12.56
N ILE A 43 -2.39 6.17 11.31
CA ILE A 43 -1.07 6.43 10.72
C ILE A 43 -0.42 7.66 11.34
N ASN A 44 -1.20 8.72 11.57
CA ASN A 44 -0.70 9.93 12.22
C ASN A 44 -0.31 9.67 13.69
N SER A 45 -1.02 8.78 14.36
CA SER A 45 -0.70 8.33 15.73
C SER A 45 0.30 7.16 15.79
N SER A 46 0.87 6.75 14.64
CA SER A 46 1.87 5.68 14.53
C SER A 46 1.41 4.29 14.99
N ILE A 47 0.11 4.01 14.97
CA ILE A 47 -0.46 2.68 15.23
C ILE A 47 -0.22 1.74 14.03
N CYS A 48 -0.20 2.31 12.83
CA CYS A 48 0.14 1.61 11.59
C CYS A 48 0.90 2.56 10.64
N SER A 49 1.31 2.08 9.47
CA SER A 49 2.08 2.87 8.52
C SER A 49 1.65 2.66 7.07
N LEU A 50 1.80 3.72 6.27
CA LEU A 50 1.68 3.66 4.82
C LEU A 50 2.98 3.08 4.24
N SER A 51 2.87 1.97 3.51
CA SER A 51 4.00 1.26 2.89
C SER A 51 4.08 1.43 1.38
N GLY A 52 3.00 1.90 0.73
CA GLY A 52 3.02 2.23 -0.70
C GLY A 52 1.71 2.81 -1.22
N VAL A 53 1.74 3.34 -2.44
CA VAL A 53 0.57 3.84 -3.17
C VAL A 53 0.59 3.22 -4.57
N SER A 54 -0.57 2.86 -5.11
CA SER A 54 -0.68 2.33 -6.47
C SER A 54 -0.28 3.40 -7.50
N ASP A 55 0.16 2.96 -8.68
CA ASP A 55 0.54 3.83 -9.79
C ASP A 55 -0.58 4.78 -10.23
N ASP A 56 -1.83 4.33 -10.15
CA ASP A 56 -3.03 5.13 -10.44
C ASP A 56 -3.52 5.98 -9.25
N HIS A 57 -2.84 5.94 -8.10
CA HIS A 57 -3.16 6.68 -6.89
C HIS A 57 -4.57 6.40 -6.33
N LYS A 58 -5.16 5.26 -6.68
CA LYS A 58 -6.47 4.84 -6.19
C LYS A 58 -6.40 3.94 -4.96
N PHE A 59 -5.23 3.38 -4.68
CA PHE A 59 -5.04 2.44 -3.58
C PHE A 59 -3.82 2.84 -2.75
N ALA A 60 -3.98 2.77 -1.44
CA ALA A 60 -2.88 2.85 -0.50
C ALA A 60 -2.65 1.48 0.13
N LEU A 61 -1.39 1.09 0.23
CA LEU A 61 -0.96 -0.12 0.93
C LEU A 61 -0.52 0.28 2.33
N ILE A 62 -1.10 -0.37 3.31
CA ILE A 62 -0.79 -0.15 4.72
C ILE A 62 -0.21 -1.42 5.33
N GLN A 63 0.50 -1.24 6.43
CA GLN A 63 1.00 -2.31 7.27
C GLN A 63 0.84 -1.92 8.73
N ASP A 64 0.61 -2.91 9.60
CA ASP A 64 0.65 -2.69 11.04
C ASP A 64 2.09 -2.46 11.54
N TRP A 65 2.25 -2.30 12.85
CA TRP A 65 3.56 -2.38 13.48
C TRP A 65 3.85 -3.82 13.88
N PRO A 66 5.08 -4.31 13.64
CA PRO A 66 5.45 -5.65 14.09
C PRO A 66 5.36 -5.71 15.62
N GLY A 67 4.70 -6.74 16.13
CA GLY A 67 4.57 -6.97 17.57
C GLY A 67 5.82 -7.60 18.15
N THR A 68 6.00 -7.53 19.47
CA THR A 68 7.04 -8.30 20.17
C THR A 68 6.84 -9.81 20.06
N ALA A 69 5.61 -10.27 19.84
CA ALA A 69 5.29 -11.68 19.65
C ALA A 69 5.52 -12.18 18.23
N CYS A 70 5.44 -11.30 17.22
CA CYS A 70 5.60 -11.67 15.81
C CYS A 70 6.16 -10.49 15.00
N ALA A 71 7.29 -10.72 14.34
CA ALA A 71 7.98 -9.70 13.56
C ALA A 71 7.41 -9.50 12.14
N ASP A 72 6.51 -10.39 11.70
CA ASP A 72 5.86 -10.29 10.41
C ASP A 72 4.60 -9.40 10.54
N ASN A 73 4.44 -8.50 9.59
CA ASN A 73 3.34 -7.56 9.56
C ASN A 73 2.08 -8.14 8.91
N ASN A 74 0.94 -7.61 9.33
CA ASN A 74 -0.30 -7.70 8.57
C ASN A 74 -0.34 -6.57 7.54
N PHE A 75 -1.01 -6.84 6.41
CA PHE A 75 -1.12 -5.88 5.32
C PHE A 75 -2.59 -5.62 4.99
N GLY A 76 -2.87 -4.38 4.61
CA GLY A 76 -4.19 -3.93 4.20
C GLY A 76 -4.12 -3.03 2.99
N VAL A 77 -5.23 -2.90 2.29
CA VAL A 77 -5.37 -1.96 1.18
C VAL A 77 -6.50 -0.99 1.50
N ILE A 78 -6.24 0.30 1.39
CA ILE A 78 -7.27 1.33 1.43
C ILE A 78 -7.63 1.66 -0.02
N ASP A 79 -8.90 1.47 -0.37
CA ASP A 79 -9.50 1.99 -1.60
C ASP A 79 -9.82 3.47 -1.40
N LEU A 80 -9.03 4.34 -2.02
CA LEU A 80 -9.15 5.79 -1.90
C LEU A 80 -10.33 6.35 -2.71
N VAL A 81 -10.90 5.55 -3.62
CA VAL A 81 -12.06 5.95 -4.43
C VAL A 81 -13.36 5.69 -3.68
N HIS A 82 -13.43 4.57 -2.95
CA HIS A 82 -14.63 4.16 -2.22
C HIS A 82 -14.54 4.42 -0.71
N GLU A 83 -13.39 4.86 -0.21
CA GLU A 83 -13.13 5.11 1.22
C GLU A 83 -13.41 3.87 2.08
N THR A 84 -12.88 2.72 1.63
CA THR A 84 -13.04 1.43 2.32
C THR A 84 -11.72 0.71 2.48
N GLY A 85 -11.58 -0.04 3.57
CA GLY A 85 -10.42 -0.85 3.87
C GLY A 85 -10.63 -2.30 3.48
N ILE A 86 -9.61 -2.92 2.91
CA ILE A 86 -9.63 -4.28 2.37
C ILE A 86 -8.51 -5.07 3.02
N ASN A 87 -8.86 -6.13 3.74
CA ASN A 87 -7.86 -6.97 4.38
C ASN A 87 -7.16 -7.85 3.35
N VAL A 88 -5.81 -7.80 3.36
CA VAL A 88 -5.02 -8.77 2.62
C VAL A 88 -4.91 -10.01 3.50
N PRO A 89 -5.31 -11.20 3.02
CA PRO A 89 -5.34 -12.42 3.82
C PRO A 89 -3.92 -12.98 3.99
N TYR A 90 -3.11 -12.29 4.79
CA TYR A 90 -1.76 -12.66 5.18
C TYR A 90 -1.62 -12.48 6.68
N ASP A 91 -1.63 -13.60 7.41
CA ASP A 91 -1.66 -13.66 8.87
C ASP A 91 -0.24 -13.73 9.44
N GLY A 92 0.57 -12.69 9.25
CA GLY A 92 1.89 -12.60 9.89
C GLY A 92 2.87 -13.77 9.61
N GLY A 93 2.65 -14.54 8.53
CA GLY A 93 3.54 -15.61 8.10
C GLY A 93 4.06 -16.55 9.20
N ASP A 94 5.39 -16.67 9.28
CA ASP A 94 6.08 -17.57 10.25
C ASP A 94 6.79 -16.76 11.35
N CYS A 95 6.46 -15.47 11.49
CA CYS A 95 7.08 -14.52 12.41
C CYS A 95 8.62 -14.41 12.28
N GLN A 96 9.17 -14.56 11.08
CA GLN A 96 10.62 -14.49 10.85
C GLN A 96 11.14 -13.06 10.58
N GLY A 97 10.24 -12.10 10.37
CA GLY A 97 10.57 -10.75 9.94
C GLY A 97 10.85 -10.64 8.44
N ASP A 98 11.31 -9.45 8.05
CA ASP A 98 11.75 -9.10 6.69
C ASP A 98 10.70 -9.33 5.58
N VAL A 99 9.43 -9.39 5.97
CA VAL A 99 8.31 -9.45 5.04
C VAL A 99 8.04 -8.06 4.49
N LYS A 100 7.90 -7.96 3.17
CA LYS A 100 7.58 -6.71 2.47
C LYS A 100 6.40 -6.92 1.56
N ALA A 101 5.55 -5.91 1.47
CA ALA A 101 4.46 -5.88 0.52
C ALA A 101 4.64 -4.72 -0.47
N GLY A 102 4.12 -4.89 -1.68
CA GLY A 102 4.12 -3.84 -2.68
C GLY A 102 3.08 -4.09 -3.76
N PHE A 103 2.64 -3.01 -4.42
CA PHE A 103 1.75 -3.12 -5.56
C PHE A 103 2.50 -3.61 -6.80
N MET A 104 1.83 -4.44 -7.60
CA MET A 104 2.25 -4.76 -8.95
C MET A 104 1.03 -4.94 -9.85
N ARG A 105 1.19 -4.69 -11.15
CA ARG A 105 0.20 -5.07 -12.15
C ARG A 105 0.62 -6.36 -12.85
N ASP A 106 -0.30 -7.30 -12.98
CA ASP A 106 -0.05 -8.50 -13.79
C ASP A 106 -0.16 -8.14 -15.27
N LYS A 107 0.75 -8.68 -16.09
CA LYS A 107 0.80 -8.36 -17.53
C LYS A 107 -0.32 -9.00 -18.34
N LYS A 108 -0.95 -10.08 -17.84
CA LYS A 108 -1.95 -10.85 -18.57
C LYS A 108 -3.34 -10.22 -18.46
N ASP A 109 -3.71 -9.77 -17.26
CA ASP A 109 -5.04 -9.24 -16.99
C ASP A 109 -5.06 -7.76 -16.58
N ASN A 110 -3.89 -7.12 -16.48
CA ASN A 110 -3.70 -5.74 -16.02
C ASN A 110 -4.30 -5.46 -14.63
N GLY A 111 -4.58 -6.52 -13.86
CA GLY A 111 -5.11 -6.45 -12.51
C GLY A 111 -4.07 -5.89 -11.56
N LEU A 112 -4.53 -5.14 -10.56
CA LEU A 112 -3.68 -4.67 -9.47
C LEU A 112 -3.58 -5.78 -8.40
N TYR A 113 -2.36 -6.06 -7.97
CA TYR A 113 -2.06 -7.05 -6.95
C TYR A 113 -1.22 -6.46 -5.84
N VAL A 114 -1.44 -6.92 -4.61
CA VAL A 114 -0.48 -6.82 -3.52
C VAL A 114 0.39 -8.08 -3.57
N LYS A 115 1.69 -7.89 -3.77
CA LYS A 115 2.68 -8.95 -3.70
C LYS A 115 3.40 -8.86 -2.36
N ILE A 116 3.31 -9.95 -1.58
CA ILE A 116 4.02 -10.11 -0.32
C ILE A 116 5.22 -11.03 -0.54
N VAL A 117 6.40 -10.60 -0.10
CA VAL A 117 7.66 -11.31 -0.28
C VAL A 117 8.46 -11.37 1.02
N ARG A 118 9.27 -12.43 1.15
CA ARG A 118 10.38 -12.49 2.11
C ARG A 118 11.65 -12.80 1.31
N GLY A 119 12.56 -11.84 1.23
CA GLY A 119 13.67 -11.89 0.28
C GLY A 119 13.18 -12.04 -1.17
N SER A 120 13.60 -13.11 -1.86
CA SER A 120 13.15 -13.43 -3.22
C SER A 120 11.90 -14.31 -3.28
N LYS A 121 11.48 -14.90 -2.15
CA LYS A 121 10.32 -15.80 -2.08
C LYS A 121 9.03 -14.97 -2.08
N THR A 122 8.13 -15.28 -3.01
CA THR A 122 6.76 -14.74 -2.97
C THR A 122 5.93 -15.58 -2.01
N LEU A 123 5.34 -14.93 -1.00
CA LEU A 123 4.49 -15.57 0.00
C LEU A 123 3.02 -15.48 -0.40
N LEU A 124 2.60 -14.35 -0.94
CA LEU A 124 1.23 -14.12 -1.41
C LEU A 124 1.21 -13.20 -2.63
N MET A 125 0.28 -13.47 -3.54
CA MET A 125 -0.16 -12.53 -4.57
C MET A 125 -1.66 -12.35 -4.44
N TYR A 126 -2.08 -11.25 -3.82
CA TYR A 126 -3.48 -10.95 -3.58
C TYR A 126 -3.99 -9.97 -4.64
N LYS A 127 -5.03 -10.36 -5.39
CA LYS A 127 -5.66 -9.47 -6.37
C LYS A 127 -6.53 -8.46 -5.65
N VAL A 128 -6.24 -7.17 -5.80
CA VAL A 128 -7.06 -6.09 -5.26
C VAL A 128 -8.39 -6.07 -6.01
N LYS A 129 -9.48 -6.33 -5.30
CA LYS A 129 -10.84 -6.30 -5.86
C LYS A 129 -11.52 -5.00 -5.44
N THR A 130 -11.84 -4.19 -6.42
CA THR A 130 -12.54 -2.91 -6.24
C THR A 130 -14.03 -3.13 -6.41
N GLY A 131 -14.87 -2.45 -5.63
CA GLY A 131 -16.33 -2.50 -5.79
C GLY A 131 -17.03 -3.49 -4.85
N TYR A 132 -18.19 -3.08 -4.36
CA TYR A 132 -19.16 -3.89 -3.61
C TYR A 132 -19.88 -4.88 -4.51
#